data_AF-A0A560KPA7-F1
#
_entry.id   AF-A0A560KPA7-F1
#
_cell.length_a   1.000
_cell.length_b   1.000
_cell.length_c   1.000
_cell.angle_alpha   90.00
_cell.angle_beta   90.00
_cell.angle_gamma   90.00
#
_symmetry.space_group_name_H-M   'P 1'
#
loop_
_entity.id
_entity.type
_entity.pdbx_description
1 polymer ?
#
loop_
_entity_poly.entity_id
_entity_poly.type
_entity_poly.pdbx_seq_one_letter_code
_entity_poly.pdbx_strand_id
1 'polypeptide(L)'
;MRNSTALRISPPSTDLGALLARRGTDLILAVEDGNALIRCQVSSAIAVAMLAPLKGRAAGQFRALSGNLVEIDAAVTLAAATQMLEAKATAEGRQRLN
;
A
#
# COMPACT_ATOMS: atom_id res chain seq x y z
N MET A 1 -21.69 0.28 30.42
CA MET A 1 -21.50 1.40 29.48
C MET A 1 -20.28 1.08 28.61
N ARG A 2 -20.46 1.04 27.28
CA ARG A 2 -19.41 0.70 26.30
C ARG A 2 -18.48 1.90 26.12
N ASN A 3 -17.23 1.80 26.58
CA ASN A 3 -16.20 2.77 26.25
C ASN A 3 -15.69 2.46 24.84
N SER A 4 -16.18 3.22 23.86
CA SER A 4 -15.63 3.24 22.51
C SER A 4 -14.25 3.89 22.55
N THR A 5 -13.19 3.08 22.62
CA THR A 5 -11.85 3.51 22.23
C THR A 5 -11.87 3.75 20.73
N ALA A 6 -12.24 4.96 20.33
CA ALA A 6 -11.86 5.47 19.03
C ALA A 6 -10.33 5.53 19.03
N LEU A 7 -9.69 4.48 18.50
CA LEU A 7 -8.29 4.48 18.12
C LEU A 7 -8.16 5.63 17.11
N ARG A 8 -7.83 6.82 17.63
CA ARG A 8 -7.27 7.90 16.84
C ARG A 8 -5.91 7.39 16.39
N ILE A 9 -5.91 6.69 15.25
CA ILE A 9 -4.70 6.40 14.51
C ILE A 9 -4.28 7.75 13.94
N SER A 10 -3.64 8.58 14.77
CA SER A 10 -2.79 9.66 14.28
C SER A 10 -1.84 8.99 13.29
N PRO A 11 -1.79 9.39 12.01
CA PRO A 11 -0.85 8.79 11.08
C PRO A 11 0.52 9.07 11.67
N PRO A 12 1.28 8.06 12.13
CA PRO A 12 2.64 8.32 12.50
C PRO A 12 3.27 8.78 11.19
N SER A 13 3.86 9.98 11.18
CA SER A 13 4.81 10.39 10.15
C SER A 13 6.02 9.47 10.26
N THR A 14 5.80 8.20 9.98
CA THR A 14 6.79 7.16 9.83
C THR A 14 7.13 7.31 8.37
N ASP A 15 8.34 7.76 8.12
CA ASP A 15 8.98 7.57 6.82
C ASP A 15 8.85 6.07 6.50
N LEU A 16 7.83 5.71 5.72
CA LEU A 16 7.49 4.32 5.44
C LEU A 16 8.65 3.68 4.69
N GLY A 17 9.32 4.46 3.84
CA GLY A 17 10.61 4.12 3.26
C GLY A 17 11.66 3.72 4.31
N ALA A 18 11.85 4.51 5.37
CA ALA A 18 12.77 4.14 6.45
C ALA A 18 12.37 2.86 7.18
N LEU A 19 11.07 2.62 7.40
CA LEU A 19 10.57 1.41 8.04
C LEU A 19 10.80 0.16 7.16
N LEU A 20 10.54 0.28 5.85
CA LEU A 20 10.79 -0.77 4.86
C LEU A 20 12.29 -1.09 4.77
N ALA A 21 13.14 -0.06 4.69
CA ALA A 21 14.60 -0.19 4.65
C ALA A 21 15.15 -0.88 5.90
N ARG A 22 14.66 -0.52 7.10
CA ARG A 22 15.04 -1.16 8.36
C ARG A 22 14.67 -2.64 8.43
N ARG A 23 13.59 -3.05 7.77
CA ARG A 23 13.16 -4.45 7.69
C ARG A 23 13.81 -5.22 6.55
N GLY A 24 14.48 -4.54 5.62
CA GLY A 24 15.02 -5.15 4.41
C GLY A 24 13.93 -5.68 3.47
N THR A 25 12.74 -5.10 3.51
CA THR A 25 11.57 -5.52 2.72
C THR A 25 11.03 -4.35 1.91
N ASP A 26 10.50 -4.61 0.71
CA ASP A 26 9.85 -3.63 -0.17
C ASP A 26 8.34 -3.48 0.10
N LEU A 27 7.74 -4.44 0.81
CA LEU A 27 6.32 -4.49 1.09
C LEU A 27 6.03 -5.11 2.47
N ILE A 28 5.03 -4.56 3.15
CA ILE A 28 4.42 -5.11 4.35
C ILE A 28 2.95 -5.38 4.06
N LEU A 29 2.51 -6.59 4.41
CA LEU A 29 1.13 -7.03 4.36
C LEU A 29 0.72 -7.49 5.76
N ALA A 30 -0.33 -6.90 6.33
CA ALA A 30 -0.98 -7.40 7.53
C ALA A 30 -2.43 -7.76 7.20
N VAL A 31 -2.89 -8.94 7.61
CA VAL A 31 -4.25 -9.43 7.32
C VAL A 31 -4.95 -9.71 8.65
N GLU A 32 -6.14 -9.14 8.81
CA GLU A 32 -6.96 -9.30 10.00
C GLU A 32 -8.45 -9.21 9.61
N ASP A 33 -9.25 -10.17 10.08
CA ASP A 33 -10.71 -10.22 9.88
C ASP A 33 -11.18 -9.97 8.43
N GLY A 34 -10.50 -10.58 7.46
CA GLY A 34 -10.85 -10.44 6.03
C GLY A 34 -10.47 -9.09 5.41
N ASN A 35 -9.78 -8.23 6.17
CA ASN A 35 -9.16 -7.00 5.70
C ASN A 35 -7.65 -7.17 5.61
N ALA A 36 -7.04 -6.33 4.79
CA ALA A 36 -5.62 -6.32 4.53
C ALA A 36 -5.11 -4.88 4.55
N LEU A 37 -3.99 -4.69 5.25
CA LEU A 37 -3.21 -3.47 5.26
C LEU A 37 -1.97 -3.68 4.40
N ILE A 38 -1.88 -2.96 3.30
CA ILE A 38 -0.73 -2.96 2.38
C ILE A 38 0.07 -1.68 2.61
N ARG A 39 1.36 -1.86 2.92
CA ARG A 39 2.32 -0.78 3.07
C ARG A 39 3.52 -1.01 2.19
N CYS A 40 3.72 -0.18 1.18
CA CYS A 40 4.87 -0.28 0.29
C CYS A 40 5.26 1.09 -0.31
N GLN A 41 6.47 1.15 -0.86
CA GLN A 41 6.95 2.27 -1.66
C GLN A 41 7.27 1.76 -3.06
N VAL A 42 6.60 2.32 -4.07
CA VAL A 42 6.71 1.86 -5.45
C VAL A 42 6.83 3.04 -6.41
N SER A 43 7.21 2.79 -7.67
CA SER A 43 7.16 3.84 -8.70
C SER A 43 5.73 4.27 -8.99
N SER A 44 5.54 5.51 -9.46
CA SER A 44 4.22 6.03 -9.85
C SER A 44 3.49 5.12 -10.85
N ALA A 45 4.22 4.49 -11.78
CA ALA A 45 3.65 3.57 -12.75
C ALA A 45 3.09 2.29 -12.09
N ILE A 46 3.82 1.71 -11.14
CA ILE A 46 3.36 0.55 -10.38
C ILE A 46 2.18 0.94 -9.48
N ALA A 47 2.22 2.12 -8.84
CA ALA A 47 1.12 2.60 -8.01
C ALA A 47 -0.21 2.70 -8.80
N VAL A 48 -0.15 3.21 -10.03
CA VAL A 48 -1.32 3.26 -10.93
C VAL A 48 -1.84 1.85 -11.25
N ALA A 49 -0.95 0.90 -11.55
CA ALA A 49 -1.33 -0.49 -11.80
C ALA A 49 -2.01 -1.13 -10.58
N MET A 50 -1.44 -0.93 -9.38
CA MET A 50 -2.02 -1.40 -8.12
C MET A 50 -3.39 -0.78 -7.83
N LEU A 51 -3.63 0.44 -8.29
CA LEU A 51 -4.90 1.16 -8.10
C LEU A 51 -6.01 0.78 -9.07
N ALA A 52 -5.66 0.30 -10.26
CA ALA A 52 -6.63 0.00 -11.32
C ALA A 52 -7.77 -0.93 -10.85
N PRO A 53 -7.51 -2.02 -10.09
CA PRO A 53 -8.58 -2.89 -9.57
C PRO A 53 -9.54 -2.19 -8.61
N LEU A 54 -9.08 -1.14 -7.92
CA LEU A 54 -9.84 -0.45 -6.90
C LEU A 54 -10.75 0.66 -7.45
N LYS A 55 -10.71 0.92 -8.77
CA LYS A 55 -11.49 1.97 -9.44
C LYS A 55 -11.38 3.34 -8.75
N GLY A 56 -10.20 3.67 -8.24
CA GLY A 56 -9.92 4.95 -7.55
C GLY A 56 -10.37 5.04 -6.09
N ARG A 57 -10.93 3.97 -5.49
CA ARG A 57 -11.46 4.01 -4.11
C ARG A 57 -10.39 4.11 -3.01
N ALA A 58 -9.13 3.83 -3.31
CA ALA A 58 -8.04 3.94 -2.35
C ALA A 58 -7.22 5.22 -2.47
N ALA A 59 -7.60 6.20 -3.33
CA ALA A 59 -6.76 7.37 -3.63
C ALA A 59 -6.32 8.19 -2.40
N GLY A 60 -7.05 8.15 -1.28
CA GLY A 60 -6.66 8.83 -0.03
C GLY A 60 -5.57 8.12 0.79
N GLN A 61 -5.13 6.93 0.35
CA GLN A 61 -4.13 6.09 1.01
C GLN A 61 -2.76 6.15 0.31
N PHE A 62 -2.58 7.13 -0.59
CA PHE A 62 -1.38 7.30 -1.40
C PHE A 62 -0.72 8.62 -1.06
N ARG A 63 0.60 8.59 -0.96
CA ARG A 63 1.41 9.79 -0.79
C ARG A 63 2.49 9.82 -1.87
N ALA A 64 2.41 10.83 -2.73
CA ALA A 64 3.46 11.08 -3.70
C ALA A 64 4.75 11.51 -2.99
N LEU A 65 5.86 10.96 -3.44
CA LEU A 65 7.21 11.29 -2.99
C LEU A 65 8.02 11.89 -4.15
N SER A 66 9.15 12.52 -3.83
CA SER A 66 10.12 12.96 -4.82
C SER A 66 10.67 11.76 -5.62
N GLY A 67 11.05 12.00 -6.88
CA GLY A 67 11.72 10.99 -7.70
C GLY A 67 10.78 9.94 -8.31
N ASN A 68 9.52 10.29 -8.58
CA ASN A 68 8.51 9.39 -9.18
C ASN A 68 8.21 8.15 -8.32
N LEU A 69 8.29 8.31 -7.00
CA LEU A 69 7.93 7.30 -6.02
C LEU A 69 6.60 7.65 -5.36
N VAL A 70 5.90 6.62 -4.92
CA VAL A 70 4.62 6.70 -4.25
C VAL A 70 4.64 5.75 -3.07
N GLU A 71 4.30 6.27 -1.89
CA GLU A 71 3.95 5.47 -0.72
C GLU A 71 2.49 5.07 -0.80
N ILE A 72 2.24 3.80 -0.51
CA ILE A 72 0.92 3.22 -0.38
C ILE A 72 0.78 2.76 1.06
N ASP A 73 -0.20 3.28 1.79
CA ASP A 73 -0.62 2.80 3.12
C ASP A 73 -2.12 2.52 3.09
N ALA A 74 -2.47 1.39 2.46
CA ALA A 74 -3.82 1.08 2.06
C ALA A 74 -4.48 0.02 2.93
N ALA A 75 -5.61 0.37 3.55
CA ALA A 75 -6.50 -0.57 4.21
C ALA A 75 -7.64 -0.95 3.25
N VAL A 76 -7.64 -2.20 2.80
CA VAL A 76 -8.58 -2.74 1.80
C VAL A 76 -9.09 -4.12 2.24
N THR A 77 -10.09 -4.66 1.54
CA THR A 77 -10.48 -6.06 1.76
C THR A 77 -9.38 -7.01 1.29
N LEU A 78 -9.33 -8.23 1.83
CA LEU A 78 -8.35 -9.24 1.40
C LEU A 78 -8.41 -9.50 -0.11
N ALA A 79 -9.63 -9.58 -0.67
CA ALA A 79 -9.82 -9.77 -2.11
C ALA A 79 -9.21 -8.61 -2.94
N ALA A 80 -9.39 -7.38 -2.47
CA ALA A 80 -8.79 -6.21 -3.10
C ALA A 80 -7.26 -6.20 -2.97
N ALA A 81 -6.73 -6.56 -1.80
CA ALA A 81 -5.29 -6.69 -1.59
C ALA A 81 -4.65 -7.71 -2.53
N THR A 82 -5.28 -8.87 -2.74
CA THR A 82 -4.80 -9.87 -3.71
C THR A 82 -4.71 -9.27 -5.11
N GLN A 83 -5.76 -8.58 -5.58
CA GLN A 83 -5.76 -7.93 -6.90
C GLN A 83 -4.67 -6.86 -7.02
N MET A 84 -4.42 -6.08 -5.96
CA MET A 84 -3.34 -5.09 -5.94
C MET A 84 -1.96 -5.75 -6.07
N LEU A 85 -1.73 -6.84 -5.34
CA LEU A 85 -0.46 -7.56 -5.35
C LEU A 85 -0.20 -8.26 -6.69
N GLU A 86 -1.22 -8.85 -7.31
CA GLU A 86 -1.13 -9.42 -8.66
C GLU A 86 -0.81 -8.33 -9.70
N ALA A 87 -1.44 -7.17 -9.58
CA ALA A 87 -1.16 -6.02 -10.44
C ALA A 87 0.28 -5.49 -10.25
N LYS A 88 0.78 -5.43 -9.01
CA LYS A 88 2.19 -5.10 -8.71
C LYS A 88 3.12 -6.09 -9.42
N ALA A 89 2.94 -7.39 -9.18
CA ALA A 89 3.79 -8.43 -9.75
C ALA A 89 3.79 -8.40 -11.29
N THR A 90 2.63 -8.17 -11.90
CA THR A 90 2.50 -8.03 -13.36
C THR A 90 3.24 -6.80 -13.89
N ALA A 91 3.11 -5.66 -13.21
CA ALA A 91 3.78 -4.42 -13.60
C ALA A 91 5.30 -4.52 -13.44
N GLU A 92 5.77 -5.12 -12.35
CA GLU A 92 7.20 -5.37 -12.09
C GLU A 92 7.81 -6.33 -13.11
N GLY A 93 7.09 -7.40 -13.46
CA GLY A 93 7.51 -8.33 -14.51
C GLY A 93 7.68 -7.64 -15.87
N ARG A 94 6.79 -6.71 -16.22
CA ARG A 94 6.90 -5.90 -17.44
C ARG A 94 8.08 -4.92 -17.43
N GLN A 95 8.40 -4.33 -16.27
CA GLN A 95 9.55 -3.43 -16.13
C GLN A 95 10.89 -4.13 -16.24
N ARG A 96 10.98 -5.43 -15.90
CA ARG A 96 12.23 -6.21 -16.03
C ARG A 96 12.52 -6.70 -17.45
N LEU A 97 11.53 -6.65 -18.34
CA LEU A 97 11.62 -7.14 -19.72
C LEU A 97 11.89 -6.01 -20.74
N ASN A 98 11.83 -4.76 -20.30
CA ASN A 98 12.16 -3.56 -21.09
C ASN A 98 13.52 -3.01 -20.68
#